data_AF-A0A497I7W0-F1
#
_entry.id   AF-A0A497I7W0-F1
#
_cell.length_a   1.000
_cell.length_b   1.000
_cell.length_c   1.000
_cell.angle_alpha   90.00
_cell.angle_beta   90.00
_cell.angle_gamma   90.00
#
_symmetry.space_group_name_H-M   'P 1'
#
loop_
_entity.id
_entity.type
_entity.pdbx_description
1 polymer ?
#
loop_
_entity_poly.entity_id
_entity_poly.type
_entity_poly.pdbx_seq_one_letter_code
_entity_poly.pdbx_strand_id
1 'polypeptide(L)'
;MAEIWKQYEEARELELKLREKLFKIKREVVNFLRKELATIDKDFLELEVSHFSERGICIVVRCSRQHHEEIKKRLIELNTEITGTWSTGIGIVVPWETVEMITVLY
;
A
#
# COMPACT_ATOMS: atom_id res chain seq x y z
N MET A 1 -31.05 -15.81 20.90
CA MET A 1 -30.55 -16.75 19.87
C MET A 1 -30.74 -16.18 18.47
N ALA A 2 -31.95 -15.85 18.02
CA ALA A 2 -32.18 -15.28 16.68
C ALA A 2 -31.51 -13.90 16.45
N GLU A 3 -31.49 -13.03 17.46
CA GLU A 3 -30.90 -11.70 17.37
C GLU A 3 -29.36 -11.72 17.33
N ILE A 4 -28.74 -12.64 18.06
CA ILE A 4 -27.28 -12.89 18.03
C ILE A 4 -26.86 -13.43 16.65
N TRP A 5 -27.67 -14.32 16.06
CA TRP A 5 -27.40 -14.86 14.73
C TRP A 5 -27.48 -13.79 13.64
N LYS A 6 -28.45 -12.89 13.73
CA LYS A 6 -28.59 -11.74 12.82
C LYS A 6 -27.38 -10.78 12.93
N GLN A 7 -26.94 -10.46 14.15
CA GLN A 7 -25.75 -9.62 14.36
C GLN A 7 -24.47 -10.26 13.79
N TYR A 8 -24.35 -11.59 13.87
CA TYR A 8 -23.24 -12.32 13.28
C TYR A 8 -23.25 -12.24 11.75
N GLU A 9 -24.42 -12.41 11.12
CA GLU A 9 -24.56 -12.27 9.66
C GLU A 9 -24.25 -10.85 9.19
N GLU A 10 -24.74 -9.82 9.90
CA GLU A 10 -24.43 -8.41 9.60
C GLU A 10 -22.93 -8.11 9.73
N ALA A 11 -22.27 -8.61 10.79
CA ALA A 11 -20.83 -8.46 10.98
C ALA A 11 -20.03 -9.14 9.85
N ARG A 12 -20.45 -10.34 9.44
CA ARG A 12 -19.82 -11.08 8.34
C ARG A 12 -19.98 -10.36 7.00
N GLU A 13 -21.15 -9.80 6.72
CA GLU A 13 -21.35 -8.99 5.50
C GLU A 13 -20.48 -7.74 5.49
N LEU A 14 -20.35 -7.06 6.63
CA LEU A 14 -19.47 -5.90 6.78
C LEU A 14 -18.00 -6.28 6.56
N GLU A 15 -17.57 -7.41 7.11
CA GLU A 15 -16.21 -7.94 6.92
C GLU A 15 -15.94 -8.23 5.43
N LEU A 16 -16.88 -8.85 4.73
CA LEU A 16 -16.77 -9.10 3.28
C LEU A 16 -16.64 -7.81 2.48
N LYS A 17 -17.52 -6.82 2.72
CA LYS A 17 -17.47 -5.52 2.04
C LYS A 17 -16.17 -4.77 2.33
N LEU A 18 -15.68 -4.85 3.57
CA LEU A 18 -14.41 -4.22 3.96
C LEU A 18 -13.24 -4.89 3.22
N ARG A 19 -13.22 -6.23 3.15
CA ARG A 19 -12.18 -6.99 2.46
C ARG A 19 -12.12 -6.65 0.97
N GLU A 20 -13.27 -6.52 0.30
CA GLU A 20 -13.34 -6.12 -1.10
C GLU A 20 -12.77 -4.71 -1.33
N LYS A 21 -13.16 -3.75 -0.47
CA LYS A 21 -12.64 -2.37 -0.53
C LYS A 21 -11.14 -2.32 -0.29
N LEU A 22 -10.63 -2.99 0.73
CA LEU A 22 -9.20 -3.05 1.01
C LEU A 22 -8.40 -3.70 -0.11
N PHE A 23 -8.97 -4.72 -0.77
CA PHE A 23 -8.36 -5.35 -1.94
C PHE A 23 -8.26 -4.38 -3.13
N LYS A 24 -9.34 -3.61 -3.39
CA LYS A 24 -9.35 -2.57 -4.42
C LYS A 24 -8.30 -1.49 -4.16
N ILE A 25 -8.31 -0.92 -2.96
CA ILE A 25 -7.35 0.11 -2.52
C ILE A 25 -5.91 -0.40 -2.64
N LYS A 26 -5.64 -1.62 -2.14
CA LYS A 26 -4.33 -2.27 -2.26
C LYS A 26 -3.85 -2.30 -3.72
N ARG A 27 -4.74 -2.71 -4.63
CA ARG A 27 -4.40 -2.85 -6.04
C ARG A 27 -4.08 -1.50 -6.69
N GLU A 28 -4.86 -0.47 -6.38
CA GLU A 28 -4.68 0.89 -6.91
C GLU A 28 -3.37 1.51 -6.43
N VAL A 29 -3.09 1.46 -5.14
CA VAL A 29 -1.86 2.00 -4.55
C VAL A 29 -0.62 1.28 -5.08
N VAL A 30 -0.66 -0.05 -5.18
CA VAL A 30 0.46 -0.83 -5.76
C VAL A 30 0.67 -0.49 -7.23
N ASN A 31 -0.40 -0.36 -8.03
CA ASN A 31 -0.29 -0.02 -9.44
C ASN A 31 0.25 1.40 -9.64
N PHE A 32 -0.19 2.35 -8.81
CA PHE A 32 0.31 3.72 -8.81
C PHE A 32 1.82 3.75 -8.53
N LEU A 33 2.24 3.19 -7.39
CA LEU A 33 3.67 3.13 -7.03
C LEU A 33 4.49 2.38 -8.07
N ARG A 34 3.95 1.31 -8.66
CA ARG A 34 4.65 0.58 -9.72
C ARG A 34 4.92 1.46 -10.92
N LYS A 35 3.93 2.25 -11.37
CA LYS A 35 4.12 3.16 -12.51
C LYS A 35 5.13 4.25 -12.20
N GLU A 36 5.04 4.83 -11.01
CA GLU A 36 5.91 5.94 -10.58
C GLU A 36 7.37 5.50 -10.37
N LEU A 37 7.60 4.26 -9.90
CA LEU A 37 8.94 3.76 -9.61
C LEU A 37 9.54 2.96 -10.78
N ALA A 38 8.74 2.44 -11.71
CA ALA A 38 9.22 1.75 -12.91
C ALA A 38 9.99 2.67 -13.86
N THR A 39 9.94 3.99 -13.69
CA THR A 39 10.82 4.92 -14.39
C THR A 39 12.27 4.85 -13.88
N ILE A 40 12.47 4.35 -12.65
CA ILE A 40 13.77 4.31 -11.96
C ILE A 40 14.35 2.89 -12.01
N ASP A 41 13.57 1.88 -11.62
CA ASP A 41 13.99 0.47 -11.62
C ASP A 41 12.90 -0.38 -12.26
N LYS A 42 13.06 -0.70 -13.55
CA LYS A 42 12.05 -1.44 -14.31
C LYS A 42 12.18 -2.95 -14.15
N ASP A 43 13.40 -3.42 -13.87
CA ASP A 43 13.77 -4.83 -13.96
C ASP A 43 13.73 -5.54 -12.59
N PHE A 44 13.89 -4.80 -11.47
CA PHE A 44 13.98 -5.39 -10.13
C PHE A 44 12.93 -4.87 -9.13
N LEU A 45 11.94 -4.10 -9.60
CA LEU A 45 10.94 -3.49 -8.73
C LEU A 45 9.83 -4.47 -8.34
N GLU A 46 9.83 -4.90 -7.08
CA GLU A 46 8.70 -5.59 -6.47
C GLU A 46 8.08 -4.72 -5.36
N LEU A 47 6.76 -4.75 -5.26
CA LEU A 47 5.99 -4.04 -4.25
C LEU A 47 5.13 -5.03 -3.49
N GLU A 48 5.39 -5.17 -2.19
CA GLU A 48 4.67 -6.09 -1.32
C GLU A 48 3.96 -5.32 -0.20
N VAL A 49 2.63 -5.39 -0.16
CA VAL A 49 1.87 -4.82 0.96
C VAL A 49 1.95 -5.77 2.14
N SER A 50 2.54 -5.30 3.23
CA SER A 50 2.71 -6.08 4.45
C SER A 50 1.44 -6.07 5.31
N HIS A 51 0.93 -4.89 5.66
CA HIS A 51 -0.27 -4.72 6.47
C HIS A 51 -0.87 -3.32 6.31
N PHE A 52 -2.08 -3.15 6.84
CA PHE A 52 -2.73 -1.84 7.00
C PHE A 52 -2.54 -1.39 8.44
N SER A 53 -2.23 -0.11 8.63
CA SER A 53 -2.03 0.52 9.93
C SER A 53 -2.95 1.72 10.08
N GLU A 54 -3.04 2.26 11.30
CA GLU A 54 -3.76 3.52 11.55
C GLU A 54 -3.21 4.69 10.74
N ARG A 55 -1.91 4.66 10.39
CA ARG A 55 -1.26 5.71 9.61
C ARG A 55 -1.45 5.57 8.11
N GLY A 56 -1.76 4.37 7.62
CA GLY A 56 -1.83 4.11 6.19
C GLY A 56 -1.44 2.68 5.81
N ILE A 57 -1.02 2.49 4.58
CA ILE A 57 -0.66 1.18 4.03
C ILE A 57 0.84 0.97 4.12
N CYS A 58 1.26 -0.09 4.81
CA CYS A 58 2.66 -0.45 4.96
C CYS A 58 3.11 -1.33 3.77
N ILE A 59 4.07 -0.84 3.00
CA ILE A 59 4.55 -1.49 1.77
C ILE A 59 6.07 -1.69 1.84
N VAL A 60 6.54 -2.83 1.36
CA VAL A 60 7.96 -3.09 1.13
C VAL A 60 8.24 -2.95 -0.35
N VAL A 61 9.09 -2.01 -0.70
CA VAL A 61 9.60 -1.79 -2.05
C VAL A 61 10.92 -2.52 -2.18
N ARG A 62 10.96 -3.65 -2.90
CA ARG A 62 12.22 -4.31 -3.25
C ARG A 62 12.76 -3.69 -4.52
N CYS A 63 14.05 -3.37 -4.47
CA CYS A 63 14.75 -2.69 -5.57
C CYS A 63 16.26 -2.88 -5.42
N SER A 64 16.97 -2.69 -6.53
CA SER A 64 18.43 -2.79 -6.54
C SER A 64 19.06 -1.68 -5.69
N ARG A 65 20.12 -2.00 -4.94
CA ARG A 65 20.78 -1.07 -4.02
C ARG A 65 21.24 0.24 -4.69
N GLN A 66 21.61 0.17 -5.96
CA GLN A 66 22.03 1.34 -6.74
C GLN A 66 20.91 2.38 -6.93
N HIS A 67 19.64 1.98 -6.86
CA HIS A 67 18.48 2.86 -7.06
C HIS A 67 17.85 3.32 -5.73
N HIS A 68 18.37 2.89 -4.57
CA HIS A 68 17.74 3.18 -3.27
C HIS A 68 17.56 4.68 -3.02
N GLU A 69 18.59 5.48 -3.30
CA GLU A 69 18.52 6.92 -3.04
C GLU A 69 17.55 7.64 -3.98
N GLU A 70 17.45 7.20 -5.23
CA GLU A 70 16.52 7.78 -6.21
C GLU A 70 15.07 7.39 -5.89
N ILE A 71 14.84 6.13 -5.54
CA ILE A 71 13.53 5.63 -5.10
C ILE A 71 13.09 6.35 -3.82
N LYS A 72 13.98 6.54 -2.83
CA LYS A 72 13.66 7.30 -1.61
C LYS A 72 13.23 8.73 -1.93
N LYS A 73 13.95 9.44 -2.82
CA LYS A 73 13.57 10.80 -3.23
C LYS A 73 12.19 10.81 -3.86
N ARG A 74 11.92 9.89 -4.79
CA ARG A 74 10.61 9.80 -5.42
C ARG A 74 9.49 9.49 -4.42
N LEU A 75 9.74 8.59 -3.48
CA LEU A 75 8.80 8.25 -2.42
C LEU A 75 8.47 9.45 -1.51
N ILE A 76 9.46 10.28 -1.18
CA ILE A 76 9.24 11.52 -0.42
C ILE A 76 8.39 12.51 -1.23
N GLU A 77 8.66 12.66 -2.53
CA GLU A 77 7.84 13.51 -3.43
C GLU A 77 6.38 13.04 -3.53
N LEU A 78 6.17 11.72 -3.43
CA LEU A 78 4.84 11.10 -3.40
C LEU A 78 4.16 11.18 -2.02
N ASN A 79 4.72 11.94 -1.08
CA ASN A 79 4.20 12.08 0.28
C ASN A 79 4.05 10.73 1.00
N THR A 80 5.07 9.88 0.88
CA THR A 80 5.17 8.61 1.60
C THR A 80 6.24 8.68 2.69
N GLU A 81 6.04 7.96 3.79
CA GLU A 81 6.97 7.91 4.91
C GLU A 81 7.88 6.69 4.78
N ILE A 82 9.20 6.87 4.89
CA ILE A 82 10.15 5.75 4.90
C ILE A 82 10.32 5.25 6.33
N THR A 83 10.02 3.97 6.57
CA THR A 83 10.10 3.34 7.90
C THR A 83 11.35 2.50 8.09
N GLY A 84 11.99 2.06 7.01
CA GLY A 84 13.21 1.26 7.08
C GLY A 84 13.89 1.10 5.73
N THR A 85 15.17 0.73 5.75
CA THR A 85 15.93 0.38 4.54
C THR A 85 16.83 -0.80 4.84
N TRP A 86 16.83 -1.77 3.95
CA TRP A 86 17.64 -2.99 4.01
C TRP A 86 18.42 -3.17 2.71
N SER A 87 19.29 -4.18 2.64
CA SER A 87 20.13 -4.44 1.47
C SER A 87 19.34 -4.67 0.17
N THR A 88 18.09 -5.11 0.26
CA THR A 88 17.25 -5.50 -0.88
C THR A 88 15.92 -4.75 -0.97
N GLY A 89 15.66 -3.78 -0.10
CA GLY A 89 14.41 -3.04 -0.16
C GLY A 89 14.24 -1.92 0.86
N ILE A 90 13.15 -1.18 0.70
CA ILE A 90 12.78 0.00 1.46
C ILE A 90 11.39 -0.24 2.03
N GLY A 91 11.24 -0.12 3.34
CA GLY A 91 9.94 -0.12 4.01
C GLY A 91 9.35 1.28 3.95
N ILE A 92 8.09 1.38 3.51
CA ILE A 92 7.34 2.62 3.45
C ILE A 92 5.98 2.48 4.09
N VAL A 93 5.44 3.62 4.52
CA VAL A 93 4.03 3.82 4.83
C VAL A 93 3.49 4.82 3.83
N VAL A 94 2.43 4.44 3.13
CA VAL A 94 1.64 5.36 2.29
C VAL A 94 0.51 5.89 3.17
N PRO A 95 0.54 7.18 3.57
CA PRO A 95 -0.47 7.76 4.44
C PRO A 95 -1.88 7.65 3.85
N TRP A 96 -2.91 7.57 4.71
CA TRP A 96 -4.29 7.47 4.23
C TRP A 96 -4.69 8.66 3.35
N GLU A 97 -4.18 9.86 3.61
CA GLU A 97 -4.41 11.04 2.77
C GLU A 97 -3.89 10.83 1.35
N THR A 98 -2.69 10.25 1.22
CA THR A 98 -2.10 9.89 -0.07
C THR A 98 -2.89 8.76 -0.74
N VAL A 99 -3.37 7.78 0.03
CA VAL A 99 -4.22 6.70 -0.48
C VAL A 99 -5.53 7.24 -1.05
N GLU A 100 -6.21 8.14 -0.33
CA GLU A 100 -7.43 8.79 -0.79
C GLU A 100 -7.21 9.51 -2.11
N MET A 101 -6.13 10.29 -2.23
CA MET A 101 -5.74 10.94 -3.48
C MET A 101 -5.54 9.93 -4.62
N ILE A 102 -4.85 8.82 -4.38
CA ILE A 102 -4.63 7.79 -5.40
C ILE A 102 -5.95 7.16 -5.84
N THR A 103 -6.85 6.85 -4.90
CA THR A 103 -8.16 6.21 -5.19
C THR A 103 -9.14 7.12 -5.94
N VAL A 104 -8.92 8.43 -5.94
CA VAL A 104 -9.71 9.38 -6.76
C VAL A 104 -9.19 9.42 -8.21
N LEU A 105 -7.90 9.17 -8.41
CA LEU A 105 -7.24 9.26 -9.70
C LEU A 105 -7.29 7.95 -10.52
N TYR A 106 -7.65 6.83 -9.89
CA TYR A 106 -7.60 5.47 -10.45
C TYR A 106 -8.90 4.69 -10.21
#